data_AF-A0A250INK5-F1
#
_entry.id   AF-A0A250INK5-F1
#
_cell.length_a   1.000
_cell.length_b   1.000
_cell.length_c   1.000
_cell.angle_alpha   90.00
_cell.angle_beta   90.00
_cell.angle_gamma   90.00
#
_symmetry.space_group_name_H-M   'P 1'
#
loop_
_entity.id
_entity.type
_entity.pdbx_description
1 polymer ?
#
loop_
_entity_poly.entity_id
_entity_poly.type
_entity_poly.pdbx_seq_one_letter_code
_entity_poly.pdbx_strand_id
1 'polypeptide(L)'
;MKQLTSKVIAELGLELDTELTSVAYAPAPNDPVAQGRATASEMSRSGKLAELLRAAPVFNQIQLEGLAERLPGLQLRRWLSDPCIVLVEAGPVRGSKSFGAHEWLDEGASLVLDSRQEPTFVRLEGSTRVCILSCQQGNVELLEAATPTSSAALDALEKWHPTPVPDVPKPDIRALTVGCQVQNWLLAEAEQMASAAWPLRRLCAAGLVARLWSPKDSRKLQESLTHALNPSWGPKKATVDWFRALDQGVRHQAESSAMEEADELGQQFPALQAHVLLNPESATSHCLQWLLNRDDLECALFLLRCTETGESLEGKLAELDRHASEFESLWAMLDVSENERLRAVAWQEPEAWWGQLALA
;
A
#
# COMPACT_ATOMS: atom_id res chain seq x y z
N MET A 1 23.82 -25.29 -21.24
CA MET A 1 23.40 -24.08 -20.52
C MET A 1 23.79 -22.85 -21.34
N LYS A 2 22.81 -22.07 -21.81
CA LYS A 2 23.10 -20.67 -22.15
C LYS A 2 23.21 -19.93 -20.80
N GLN A 3 24.34 -19.30 -20.52
CA GLN A 3 24.48 -18.45 -19.34
C GLN A 3 23.40 -17.36 -19.39
N LEU A 4 22.68 -17.14 -18.29
CA LEU A 4 21.77 -15.99 -18.18
C LEU A 4 22.61 -14.72 -18.35
N THR A 5 22.06 -13.73 -19.06
CA THR A 5 22.76 -12.45 -19.20
C THR A 5 22.74 -11.72 -17.86
N SER A 6 23.75 -10.89 -17.59
CA SER A 6 23.82 -10.05 -16.39
C SER A 6 22.57 -9.18 -16.20
N LYS A 7 21.92 -8.80 -17.31
CA LYS A 7 20.65 -8.07 -17.32
C LYS A 7 19.51 -8.89 -16.71
N VAL A 8 19.36 -10.16 -17.13
CA VAL A 8 18.32 -11.06 -16.59
C VAL A 8 18.57 -11.40 -15.11
N ILE A 9 19.84 -11.57 -14.72
CA ILE A 9 20.20 -11.82 -13.31
C ILE A 9 19.78 -10.63 -12.42
N ALA A 10 20.09 -9.40 -12.86
CA ALA A 10 19.69 -8.19 -12.16
C ALA A 10 18.16 -8.00 -12.10
N GLU A 11 17.44 -8.28 -13.20
CA GLU A 11 15.98 -8.20 -13.26
C GLU A 11 15.27 -9.24 -12.36
N LEU A 12 15.93 -10.36 -12.07
CA LEU A 12 15.46 -11.36 -11.11
C LEU A 12 15.85 -11.01 -9.66
N GLY A 13 16.50 -9.87 -9.43
CA GLY A 13 16.93 -9.41 -8.10
C GLY A 13 18.01 -10.30 -7.48
N LEU A 14 18.86 -10.92 -8.30
CA LEU A 14 20.00 -11.71 -7.85
C LEU A 14 21.31 -10.90 -7.95
N GLU A 15 22.28 -11.23 -7.11
CA GLU A 15 23.63 -10.67 -7.21
C GLU A 15 24.30 -11.15 -8.50
N LEU A 16 25.09 -10.29 -9.16
CA LEU A 16 25.65 -10.56 -10.49
C LEU A 16 26.61 -11.76 -10.52
N ASP A 17 27.16 -12.14 -9.38
CA ASP A 17 28.05 -13.28 -9.16
C ASP A 17 27.32 -14.54 -8.64
N THR A 18 25.98 -14.51 -8.57
CA THR A 18 25.19 -15.68 -8.16
C THR A 18 25.43 -16.85 -9.12
N GLU A 19 25.97 -17.95 -8.60
CA GLU A 19 26.11 -19.19 -9.36
C GLU A 19 24.75 -19.88 -9.51
N LEU A 20 24.38 -20.24 -10.75
CA LEU A 20 23.14 -20.94 -11.06
C LEU A 20 23.45 -22.36 -11.52
N THR A 21 22.92 -23.35 -10.81
CA THR A 21 23.08 -24.77 -11.14
C THR A 21 21.77 -25.30 -11.72
N SER A 22 21.83 -25.91 -12.90
CA SER A 22 20.66 -26.62 -13.44
C SER A 22 20.39 -27.88 -12.61
N VAL A 23 19.19 -27.96 -12.04
CA VAL A 23 18.81 -29.06 -11.13
C VAL A 23 17.68 -29.95 -11.67
N ALA A 24 16.89 -29.45 -12.62
CA ALA A 24 15.88 -30.25 -13.32
C ALA A 24 15.58 -29.67 -14.70
N TYR A 25 15.24 -30.54 -15.65
CA TYR A 25 14.94 -30.15 -17.03
C TYR A 25 13.85 -31.02 -17.65
N ALA A 26 12.87 -30.40 -18.29
CA ALA A 26 11.81 -31.04 -19.06
C ALA A 26 11.78 -30.46 -20.50
N PRO A 27 12.21 -31.22 -21.51
CA PRO A 27 12.19 -30.74 -22.89
C PRO A 27 10.76 -30.48 -23.38
N ALA A 28 10.63 -29.64 -24.40
CA ALA A 28 9.42 -29.57 -25.21
C ALA A 28 9.17 -30.95 -25.88
N PRO A 29 7.90 -31.36 -26.07
CA PRO A 29 7.62 -32.57 -26.84
C PRO A 29 8.12 -32.42 -28.28
N ASN A 30 8.80 -33.43 -28.80
CA ASN A 30 9.43 -33.40 -30.14
C ASN A 30 8.42 -33.53 -31.30
N ASP A 31 7.17 -33.92 -31.03
CA ASP A 31 6.14 -34.11 -32.04
C ASP A 31 4.96 -33.16 -31.81
N PRO A 32 4.37 -32.58 -32.89
CA PRO A 32 3.06 -31.98 -32.79
C PRO A 32 2.08 -33.09 -32.41
N VAL A 33 1.64 -33.09 -31.15
CA VAL A 33 0.56 -33.97 -30.69
C VAL A 33 -0.58 -33.86 -31.70
N ALA A 34 -0.95 -34.99 -32.30
CA ALA A 34 -1.89 -35.10 -33.40
C ALA A 34 -3.06 -34.11 -33.23
N GLN A 35 -3.07 -33.10 -34.09
CA GLN A 35 -4.04 -32.01 -34.07
C GLN A 35 -5.43 -32.56 -34.36
N GLY A 36 -6.26 -32.65 -33.31
CA GLY A 36 -7.71 -32.59 -33.46
C GLY A 36 -8.06 -31.20 -33.97
N ARG A 37 -8.48 -31.12 -35.24
CA ARG A 37 -8.81 -29.90 -35.99
C ARG A 37 -9.60 -28.86 -35.18
N ALA A 38 -9.05 -27.65 -35.07
CA ALA A 38 -9.82 -26.42 -35.08
C ALA A 38 -9.10 -25.41 -35.98
N THR A 39 -9.74 -25.09 -37.11
CA THR A 39 -9.32 -24.08 -38.09
C THR A 39 -9.67 -22.68 -37.58
N ALA A 40 -8.70 -21.76 -37.51
CA ALA A 40 -8.92 -20.33 -37.75
C ALA A 40 -7.58 -19.58 -37.93
N SER A 41 -7.45 -19.03 -39.14
CA SER A 41 -6.69 -17.88 -39.63
C SER A 41 -5.84 -16.99 -38.68
N GLU A 42 -4.71 -16.54 -39.25
CA GLU A 42 -3.85 -15.42 -38.85
C GLU A 42 -4.60 -14.28 -38.13
N MET A 43 -4.19 -13.89 -36.90
CA MET A 43 -4.58 -12.60 -36.31
C MET A 43 -3.62 -12.14 -35.17
N SER A 44 -3.37 -10.82 -35.14
CA SER A 44 -2.53 -10.05 -34.20
C SER A 44 -3.01 -9.99 -32.74
N ARG A 45 -2.13 -9.40 -31.90
CA ARG A 45 -1.90 -9.55 -30.45
C ARG A 45 -2.86 -8.81 -29.49
N SER A 46 -2.75 -9.25 -28.22
CA SER A 46 -3.15 -8.68 -26.90
C SER A 46 -4.56 -8.88 -26.33
N GLY A 47 -5.54 -9.46 -27.04
CA GLY A 47 -6.81 -9.93 -26.45
C GLY A 47 -6.93 -11.45 -26.26
N LYS A 48 -6.05 -12.23 -26.92
CA LYS A 48 -6.27 -13.66 -27.19
C LYS A 48 -6.02 -14.62 -26.02
N LEU A 49 -5.13 -14.33 -25.08
CA LEU A 49 -4.80 -15.31 -24.03
C LEU A 49 -5.99 -15.52 -23.07
N ALA A 50 -6.68 -14.45 -22.71
CA ALA A 50 -7.90 -14.53 -21.89
C ALA A 50 -9.04 -15.27 -22.61
N GLU A 51 -9.22 -15.07 -23.92
CA GLU A 51 -10.20 -15.80 -24.73
C GLU A 51 -9.83 -17.28 -24.91
N LEU A 52 -8.54 -17.59 -25.04
CA LEU A 52 -8.03 -18.96 -25.13
C LEU A 52 -8.15 -19.71 -23.80
N LEU A 53 -7.94 -19.05 -22.66
CA LEU A 53 -8.17 -19.62 -21.33
C LEU A 53 -9.65 -19.90 -21.07
N ARG A 54 -10.58 -19.12 -21.66
CA ARG A 54 -12.03 -19.38 -21.61
C ARG A 54 -12.46 -20.64 -22.37
N ALA A 55 -11.65 -21.13 -23.32
CA ALA A 55 -11.96 -22.32 -24.11
C ALA A 55 -11.64 -23.66 -23.38
N ALA A 56 -11.40 -23.63 -22.07
CA ALA A 56 -11.01 -24.78 -21.24
C ALA A 56 -9.80 -25.56 -21.81
N PRO A 57 -8.62 -24.91 -21.92
CA PRO A 57 -7.43 -25.55 -22.47
C PRO A 57 -7.02 -26.80 -21.68
N VAL A 58 -6.60 -27.83 -22.41
CA VAL A 58 -6.09 -29.08 -21.82
C VAL A 58 -4.61 -28.91 -21.51
N PHE A 59 -4.26 -29.01 -20.23
CA PHE A 59 -2.87 -28.97 -19.78
C PHE A 59 -2.40 -30.32 -19.25
N ASN A 60 -1.21 -30.73 -19.67
CA ASN A 60 -0.50 -31.89 -19.14
C ASN A 60 0.44 -31.47 -18.02
N GLN A 61 0.47 -32.23 -16.93
CA GLN A 61 1.42 -31.98 -15.85
C GLN A 61 2.86 -32.18 -16.34
N ILE A 62 3.74 -31.23 -16.02
CA ILE A 62 5.18 -31.32 -16.23
C ILE A 62 5.78 -31.92 -14.96
N GLN A 63 6.51 -33.02 -15.10
CA GLN A 63 7.27 -33.61 -14.01
C GLN A 63 8.72 -33.11 -14.09
N LEU A 64 9.12 -32.26 -13.15
CA LEU A 64 10.51 -31.89 -12.93
C LEU A 64 11.02 -32.63 -11.71
N GLU A 65 12.14 -33.34 -11.85
CA GLU A 65 12.74 -34.13 -10.79
C GLU A 65 13.07 -33.26 -9.56
N GLY A 66 12.61 -33.69 -8.38
CA GLY A 66 12.84 -32.98 -7.12
C GLY A 66 12.19 -31.60 -7.02
N LEU A 67 11.22 -31.27 -7.90
CA LEU A 67 10.46 -30.01 -7.81
C LEU A 67 9.65 -29.94 -6.51
N ALA A 68 8.90 -31.00 -6.19
CA ALA A 68 8.07 -31.07 -4.99
C ALA A 68 8.88 -31.03 -3.68
N GLU A 69 10.12 -31.52 -3.71
CA GLU A 69 11.04 -31.45 -2.57
C GLU A 69 11.60 -30.03 -2.36
N ARG A 70 11.85 -29.30 -3.45
CA ARG A 70 12.41 -27.94 -3.41
C ARG A 70 11.35 -26.87 -3.16
N LEU A 71 10.19 -27.03 -3.78
CA LEU A 71 9.08 -26.07 -3.77
C LEU A 71 7.76 -26.83 -3.53
N PRO A 72 7.49 -27.24 -2.28
CA PRO A 72 6.28 -27.98 -1.94
C PRO A 72 5.01 -27.24 -2.38
N GLY A 73 4.10 -27.97 -3.04
CA GLY A 73 2.82 -27.43 -3.51
C GLY A 73 2.87 -26.72 -4.86
N LEU A 74 4.05 -26.46 -5.45
CA LEU A 74 4.14 -25.92 -6.79
C LEU A 74 3.79 -26.99 -7.84
N GLN A 75 2.88 -26.67 -8.75
CA GLN A 75 2.56 -27.51 -9.89
C GLN A 75 2.84 -26.80 -11.21
N LEU A 76 3.37 -27.55 -12.17
CA LEU A 76 3.66 -27.05 -13.51
C LEU A 76 2.83 -27.82 -14.50
N ARG A 77 2.16 -27.12 -15.41
CA ARG A 77 1.34 -27.74 -16.44
C ARG A 77 1.62 -27.09 -17.80
N ARG A 78 1.83 -27.89 -18.83
CA ARG A 78 2.09 -27.44 -20.20
C ARG A 78 0.82 -27.53 -21.01
N TRP A 79 0.52 -26.49 -21.78
CA TRP A 79 -0.62 -26.54 -22.68
C TRP A 79 -0.35 -27.52 -23.82
N LEU A 80 -1.25 -28.49 -24.01
CA LEU A 80 -1.11 -29.54 -25.02
C LEU A 80 -1.02 -28.99 -26.45
N SER A 81 -1.79 -27.95 -26.77
CA SER A 81 -1.88 -27.39 -28.13
C SER A 81 -0.78 -26.37 -28.43
N ASP A 82 -0.12 -25.82 -27.40
CA ASP A 82 0.94 -24.82 -27.52
C ASP A 82 2.00 -25.06 -26.43
N PRO A 83 3.00 -25.93 -26.69
CA PRO A 83 4.03 -26.28 -25.72
C PRO A 83 4.84 -25.12 -25.14
N CYS A 84 4.83 -23.96 -25.81
CA CYS A 84 5.49 -22.74 -25.37
C CYS A 84 4.77 -22.03 -24.22
N ILE A 85 3.54 -22.44 -23.90
CA ILE A 85 2.73 -21.90 -22.80
C ILE A 85 2.74 -22.87 -21.63
N VAL A 86 3.21 -22.37 -20.49
CA VAL A 86 3.30 -23.12 -19.23
C VAL A 86 2.50 -22.39 -18.16
N LEU A 87 1.64 -23.14 -17.49
CA LEU A 87 0.92 -22.71 -16.31
C LEU A 87 1.70 -23.12 -15.06
N VAL A 88 1.93 -22.17 -14.18
CA VAL A 88 2.50 -22.38 -12.85
C VAL A 88 1.37 -22.19 -11.86
N GLU A 89 0.95 -23.25 -11.20
CA GLU A 89 -0.07 -23.22 -10.14
C GLU A 89 0.69 -23.22 -8.81
N ALA A 90 0.61 -22.11 -8.08
CA ALA A 90 1.42 -21.90 -6.88
C ALA A 90 0.75 -22.50 -5.63
N GLY A 91 1.52 -23.28 -4.88
CA GLY A 91 1.34 -23.44 -3.43
C GLY A 91 1.91 -22.21 -2.67
N PRO A 92 2.40 -22.34 -1.43
CA PRO A 92 2.98 -21.22 -0.68
C PRO A 92 4.38 -20.82 -1.20
N VAL A 93 4.46 -20.32 -2.43
CA VAL A 93 5.73 -20.00 -3.12
C VAL A 93 5.66 -18.58 -3.69
N ARG A 94 6.71 -17.80 -3.48
CA ARG A 94 6.81 -16.43 -4.01
C ARG A 94 7.36 -16.44 -5.43
N GLY A 95 6.68 -15.77 -6.36
CA GLY A 95 7.06 -15.67 -7.76
C GLY A 95 7.46 -14.24 -8.16
N SER A 96 8.45 -14.04 -9.03
CA SER A 96 8.62 -12.75 -9.73
C SER A 96 9.06 -12.92 -11.18
N LYS A 97 8.46 -12.15 -12.10
CA LYS A 97 8.80 -12.13 -13.53
C LYS A 97 9.88 -11.07 -13.82
N SER A 98 10.70 -11.32 -14.83
CA SER A 98 11.56 -10.29 -15.43
C SER A 98 10.69 -9.28 -16.21
N PHE A 99 10.89 -7.98 -15.99
CA PHE A 99 10.18 -6.81 -16.57
C PHE A 99 8.89 -6.32 -15.90
N GLY A 100 8.91 -6.16 -14.57
CA GLY A 100 7.98 -5.26 -13.87
C GLY A 100 7.04 -5.97 -12.91
N ALA A 101 6.88 -5.33 -11.74
CA ALA A 101 6.12 -5.74 -10.56
C ALA A 101 6.51 -7.11 -9.97
N HIS A 102 7.01 -7.08 -8.74
CA HIS A 102 7.00 -8.27 -7.88
C HIS A 102 5.54 -8.62 -7.59
N GLU A 103 4.94 -9.48 -8.40
CA GLU A 103 3.58 -9.98 -8.15
C GLU A 103 3.64 -11.18 -7.19
N TRP A 104 3.09 -10.97 -6.00
CA TRP A 104 2.87 -12.03 -5.04
C TRP A 104 1.85 -13.02 -5.62
N LEU A 105 2.24 -14.27 -5.75
CA LEU A 105 1.30 -15.35 -6.04
C LEU A 105 0.74 -15.82 -4.69
N ASP A 106 -0.50 -15.44 -4.40
CA ASP A 106 -1.24 -15.98 -3.27
C ASP A 106 -1.45 -17.50 -3.43
N GLU A 107 -1.72 -18.18 -2.31
CA GLU A 107 -2.03 -19.62 -2.35
C GLU A 107 -3.23 -19.88 -3.28
N GLY A 108 -3.02 -20.72 -4.31
CA GLY A 108 -4.03 -20.99 -5.35
C GLY A 108 -4.02 -20.03 -6.52
N ALA A 109 -3.16 -19.00 -6.53
CA ALA A 109 -2.92 -18.18 -7.70
C ALA A 109 -2.21 -18.98 -8.80
N SER A 110 -2.49 -18.60 -10.05
CA SER A 110 -1.91 -19.24 -11.23
C SER A 110 -1.21 -18.21 -12.10
N LEU A 111 0.01 -18.53 -12.53
CA LEU A 111 0.82 -17.68 -13.39
C LEU A 111 0.99 -18.35 -14.76
N VAL A 112 0.69 -17.61 -15.83
CA VAL A 112 0.95 -18.06 -17.20
C VAL A 112 2.29 -17.52 -17.67
N LEU A 113 3.14 -18.42 -18.18
CA LEU A 113 4.40 -18.15 -18.86
C LEU A 113 4.24 -18.41 -20.35
N ASP A 114 4.55 -17.41 -21.17
CA ASP A 114 4.44 -17.45 -22.62
C ASP A 114 5.80 -17.23 -23.25
N SER A 115 6.47 -18.33 -23.59
CA SER A 115 7.83 -18.31 -24.14
C SER A 115 7.89 -18.25 -25.68
N ARG A 116 6.79 -17.88 -26.35
CA ARG A 116 6.70 -17.88 -27.83
C ARG A 116 7.59 -16.84 -28.49
N GLN A 117 7.74 -15.68 -27.87
CA GLN A 117 8.49 -14.56 -28.43
C GLN A 117 9.89 -14.44 -27.85
N GLU A 118 10.01 -14.69 -26.55
CA GLU A 118 11.26 -14.58 -25.81
C GLU A 118 11.28 -15.56 -24.64
N PRO A 119 12.48 -15.93 -24.15
CA PRO A 119 12.63 -16.64 -22.88
C PRO A 119 11.85 -15.96 -21.75
N THR A 120 11.10 -16.75 -20.98
CA THR A 120 10.43 -16.27 -19.76
C THR A 120 11.11 -16.87 -18.54
N PHE A 121 11.37 -16.04 -17.53
CA PHE A 121 11.97 -16.46 -16.28
C PHE A 121 11.06 -16.09 -15.11
N VAL A 122 10.99 -16.98 -14.13
CA VAL A 122 10.30 -16.73 -12.86
C VAL A 122 11.26 -17.09 -11.74
N ARG A 123 11.54 -16.13 -10.86
CA ARG A 123 12.19 -16.41 -9.57
C ARG A 123 11.15 -17.03 -8.63
N LEU A 124 11.51 -18.14 -8.01
CA LEU A 124 10.70 -18.90 -7.07
C LEU A 124 11.43 -18.97 -5.73
N GLU A 125 10.83 -18.44 -4.67
CA GLU A 125 11.42 -18.50 -3.32
C GLU A 125 10.73 -19.57 -2.48
N GLY A 126 11.50 -20.60 -2.10
CA GLY A 126 11.12 -21.56 -1.06
C GLY A 126 11.67 -21.14 0.30
N SER A 127 11.36 -21.92 1.34
CA SER A 127 11.76 -21.61 2.73
C SER A 127 13.27 -21.56 2.94
N THR A 128 14.05 -22.27 2.13
CA THR A 128 15.51 -22.40 2.30
C THR A 128 16.29 -22.22 1.01
N ARG A 129 15.62 -21.95 -0.12
CA ARG A 129 16.24 -21.98 -1.46
C ARG A 129 15.59 -20.96 -2.37
N VAL A 130 16.38 -20.42 -3.29
CA VAL A 130 15.90 -19.61 -4.40
C VAL A 130 16.11 -20.41 -5.68
N CYS A 131 15.04 -20.62 -6.44
CA CYS A 131 15.09 -21.27 -7.74
C CYS A 131 14.64 -20.29 -8.83
N ILE A 132 15.07 -20.55 -10.06
CA ILE A 132 14.58 -19.85 -11.25
C ILE A 132 13.96 -20.89 -12.17
N LEU A 133 12.69 -20.71 -12.49
CA LEU A 133 12.04 -21.46 -13.55
C LEU A 133 12.26 -20.73 -14.87
N SER A 134 12.98 -21.36 -15.78
CA SER A 134 13.25 -20.89 -17.13
C SER A 134 12.36 -21.61 -18.13
N CYS A 135 11.62 -20.85 -18.95
CA CYS A 135 10.83 -21.38 -20.05
C CYS A 135 11.35 -20.81 -21.39
N GLN A 136 11.84 -21.69 -22.26
CA GLN A 136 12.44 -21.31 -23.55
C GLN A 136 11.95 -22.23 -24.66
N GLN A 137 11.10 -21.70 -25.54
CA GLN A 137 10.52 -22.46 -26.67
C GLN A 137 9.87 -23.76 -26.18
N GLY A 138 9.15 -23.69 -25.06
CA GLY A 138 8.49 -24.83 -24.42
C GLY A 138 9.38 -25.77 -23.62
N ASN A 139 10.71 -25.63 -23.68
CA ASN A 139 11.59 -26.29 -22.72
C ASN A 139 11.45 -25.62 -21.36
N VAL A 140 11.39 -26.43 -20.31
CA VAL A 140 11.27 -25.94 -18.92
C VAL A 140 12.48 -26.43 -18.14
N GLU A 141 13.18 -25.51 -17.50
CA GLU A 141 14.37 -25.80 -16.70
C GLU A 141 14.23 -25.15 -15.32
N LEU A 142 14.60 -25.88 -14.28
CA LEU A 142 14.73 -25.35 -12.92
C LEU A 142 16.21 -25.15 -12.62
N LEU A 143 16.58 -23.89 -12.36
CA LEU A 143 17.91 -23.50 -11.92
C LEU A 143 17.85 -23.22 -10.42
N GLU A 144 18.79 -23.76 -9.66
CA GLU A 144 18.96 -23.47 -8.25
C GLU A 144 20.06 -22.41 -8.10
N ALA A 145 19.73 -21.29 -7.46
CA ALA A 145 20.73 -20.30 -7.11
C ALA A 145 21.54 -20.84 -5.92
N ALA A 146 22.86 -20.82 -6.05
CA ALA A 146 23.74 -21.01 -4.91
C ALA A 146 23.50 -19.84 -3.95
N THR A 147 22.53 -20.00 -3.05
CA THR A 147 22.32 -19.04 -1.97
C THR A 147 23.64 -18.97 -1.20
N PRO A 148 24.23 -17.78 -0.98
CA PRO A 148 25.35 -17.68 -0.07
C PRO A 148 24.92 -18.29 1.26
N THR A 149 25.58 -19.38 1.60
CA THR A 149 25.38 -20.18 2.82
C THR A 149 25.24 -19.22 4.00
N SER A 150 24.06 -19.18 4.62
CA SER A 150 23.81 -18.38 5.83
C SER A 150 24.13 -16.89 5.68
N SER A 151 23.36 -16.17 4.86
CA SER A 151 23.40 -14.70 4.93
C SER A 151 23.06 -14.26 6.35
N ALA A 152 23.93 -13.47 6.96
CA ALA A 152 23.68 -12.80 8.24
C ALA A 152 22.34 -12.04 8.25
N ALA A 153 21.75 -11.75 7.07
CA ALA A 153 20.41 -11.18 6.94
C ALA A 153 19.28 -12.16 7.30
N LEU A 154 19.40 -13.47 6.99
CA LEU A 154 18.42 -14.48 7.42
C LEU A 154 18.52 -14.73 8.92
N ASP A 155 19.73 -14.84 9.46
CA ASP A 155 19.97 -14.86 10.90
C ASP A 155 19.47 -13.58 11.58
N ALA A 156 19.65 -12.42 10.94
CA ALA A 156 19.16 -11.15 11.45
C ALA A 156 17.64 -11.05 11.39
N LEU A 157 16.99 -11.62 10.37
CA LEU A 157 15.52 -11.74 10.24
C LEU A 157 14.94 -12.73 11.26
N GLU A 158 15.61 -13.86 11.51
CA GLU A 158 15.20 -14.83 12.52
C GLU A 158 15.38 -14.28 13.94
N LYS A 159 16.39 -13.42 14.15
CA LYS A 159 16.62 -12.65 15.39
C LYS A 159 15.91 -11.30 15.39
N TRP A 160 15.20 -10.93 14.32
CA TRP A 160 14.49 -9.67 14.23
C TRP A 160 13.22 -9.80 15.06
N HIS A 161 13.19 -9.06 16.15
CA HIS A 161 11.95 -8.78 16.86
C HIS A 161 11.56 -7.34 16.50
N PRO A 162 10.28 -7.09 16.15
CA PRO A 162 9.83 -5.72 15.94
C PRO A 162 10.12 -4.94 17.22
N THR A 163 10.90 -3.87 17.10
CA THR A 163 11.08 -2.92 18.21
C THR A 163 9.68 -2.55 18.68
N PRO A 164 9.35 -2.69 19.98
CA PRO A 164 8.02 -2.36 20.46
C PRO A 164 7.71 -0.92 20.05
N VAL A 165 6.68 -0.77 19.23
CA VAL A 165 6.24 0.53 18.73
C VAL A 165 5.90 1.39 19.95
N PRO A 166 6.56 2.55 20.14
CA PRO A 166 6.28 3.41 21.28
C PRO A 166 4.79 3.76 21.30
N ASP A 167 4.12 3.46 22.41
CA ASP A 167 2.70 3.77 22.54
C ASP A 167 2.51 5.27 22.76
N VAL A 168 1.47 5.83 22.14
CA VAL A 168 1.05 7.21 22.39
C VAL A 168 0.05 7.18 23.54
N PRO A 169 0.32 7.84 24.68
CA PRO A 169 -0.61 7.84 25.79
C PRO A 169 -1.93 8.49 25.36
N LYS A 170 -3.05 7.95 25.84
CA LYS A 170 -4.37 8.55 25.61
C LYS A 170 -4.38 9.98 26.16
N PRO A 171 -4.62 11.01 25.31
CA PRO A 171 -4.74 12.39 25.81
C PRO A 171 -6.03 12.55 26.62
N ASP A 172 -5.95 13.31 27.72
CA ASP A 172 -7.13 13.80 28.42
C ASP A 172 -7.68 15.03 27.70
N ILE A 173 -8.64 14.83 26.80
CA ILE A 173 -9.25 15.88 26.00
C ILE A 173 -9.80 17.03 26.88
N ARG A 174 -10.30 16.73 28.08
CA ARG A 174 -10.83 17.76 28.97
C ARG A 174 -9.71 18.60 29.56
N ALA A 175 -8.61 17.99 29.95
CA ALA A 175 -7.42 18.70 30.39
C ALA A 175 -6.84 19.58 29.26
N LEU A 176 -6.81 19.07 28.02
CA LEU A 176 -6.33 19.83 26.86
C LEU A 176 -7.17 21.07 26.58
N THR A 177 -8.45 21.08 26.94
CA THR A 177 -9.32 22.26 26.73
C THR A 177 -9.18 23.33 27.81
N VAL A 178 -8.44 23.05 28.90
CA VAL A 178 -8.19 24.00 30.01
C VAL A 178 -9.50 24.58 30.59
N GLY A 179 -10.57 23.77 30.62
CA GLY A 179 -11.90 24.19 31.09
C GLY A 179 -12.65 25.14 30.14
N CYS A 180 -12.13 25.38 28.93
CA CYS A 180 -12.82 26.13 27.90
C CYS A 180 -14.07 25.37 27.42
N GLN A 181 -15.09 26.11 27.02
CA GLN A 181 -16.26 25.52 26.39
C GLN A 181 -15.88 24.99 25.00
N VAL A 182 -16.29 23.76 24.70
CA VAL A 182 -16.04 23.08 23.42
C VAL A 182 -17.36 22.82 22.71
N GLN A 183 -17.34 22.79 21.37
CA GLN A 183 -18.44 22.27 20.56
C GLN A 183 -18.65 20.78 20.85
N ASN A 184 -19.91 20.32 20.85
CA ASN A 184 -20.22 18.94 21.21
C ASN A 184 -19.62 17.95 20.20
N TRP A 185 -19.64 18.31 18.90
CA TRP A 185 -19.05 17.49 17.83
C TRP A 185 -17.55 17.29 18.04
N LEU A 186 -16.81 18.38 18.32
CA LEU A 186 -15.36 18.35 18.52
C LEU A 186 -14.99 17.53 19.74
N LEU A 187 -15.73 17.69 20.86
CA LEU A 187 -15.50 16.90 22.06
C LEU A 187 -15.76 15.41 21.80
N ALA A 188 -16.88 15.06 21.18
CA ALA A 188 -17.25 13.67 20.91
C ALA A 188 -16.24 12.99 19.96
N GLU A 189 -15.86 13.68 18.87
CA GLU A 189 -14.92 13.16 17.89
C GLU A 189 -13.51 13.01 18.48
N ALA A 190 -13.03 14.01 19.22
CA ALA A 190 -11.73 13.92 19.89
C ALA A 190 -11.70 12.83 20.97
N GLU A 191 -12.77 12.65 21.78
CA GLU A 191 -12.85 11.57 22.76
C GLU A 191 -12.89 10.18 22.11
N GLN A 192 -13.57 10.04 20.96
CA GLN A 192 -13.58 8.82 20.16
C GLN A 192 -12.18 8.50 19.62
N MET A 193 -11.52 9.47 18.97
CA MET A 193 -10.17 9.31 18.42
C MET A 193 -9.12 9.03 19.52
N ALA A 194 -9.22 9.71 20.67
CA ALA A 194 -8.34 9.49 21.81
C ALA A 194 -8.49 8.08 22.42
N SER A 195 -9.65 7.43 22.21
CA SER A 195 -9.92 6.09 22.70
C SER A 195 -9.55 4.99 21.71
N ALA A 196 -9.10 5.34 20.50
CA ALA A 196 -8.70 4.39 19.48
C ALA A 196 -7.48 3.55 19.92
N ALA A 197 -7.40 2.31 19.46
CA ALA A 197 -6.25 1.44 19.70
C ALA A 197 -4.99 1.96 18.97
N TRP A 198 -5.17 2.58 17.81
CA TRP A 198 -4.08 3.03 16.96
C TRP A 198 -3.43 4.33 17.51
N PRO A 199 -2.11 4.35 17.79
CA PRO A 199 -1.44 5.50 18.40
C PRO A 199 -1.56 6.82 17.63
N LEU A 200 -1.49 6.78 16.29
CA LEU A 200 -1.61 7.99 15.47
C LEU A 200 -2.96 8.68 15.68
N ARG A 201 -4.07 7.92 15.76
CA ARG A 201 -5.40 8.48 16.04
C ARG A 201 -5.49 9.23 17.36
N ARG A 202 -4.80 8.74 18.40
CA ARG A 202 -4.77 9.42 19.71
C ARG A 202 -4.06 10.77 19.60
N LEU A 203 -2.99 10.83 18.80
CA LEU A 203 -2.28 12.08 18.52
C LEU A 203 -3.12 13.04 17.68
N CYS A 204 -3.77 12.54 16.62
CA CYS A 204 -4.69 13.33 15.80
C CYS A 204 -5.84 13.90 16.63
N ALA A 205 -6.34 13.19 17.66
CA ALA A 205 -7.35 13.71 18.59
C ALA A 205 -6.89 14.99 19.30
N ALA A 206 -5.65 15.01 19.78
CA ALA A 206 -5.04 16.16 20.41
C ALA A 206 -4.87 17.31 19.39
N GLY A 207 -4.35 16.98 18.20
CA GLY A 207 -4.20 17.94 17.10
C GLY A 207 -5.51 18.56 16.63
N LEU A 208 -6.60 17.78 16.61
CA LEU A 208 -7.95 18.22 16.25
C LEU A 208 -8.44 19.31 17.21
N VAL A 209 -8.27 19.11 18.52
CA VAL A 209 -8.61 20.11 19.54
C VAL A 209 -7.77 21.38 19.36
N ALA A 210 -6.47 21.24 19.12
CA ALA A 210 -5.59 22.41 18.99
C ALA A 210 -5.81 23.22 17.71
N ARG A 211 -6.19 22.56 16.60
CA ARG A 211 -6.48 23.19 15.32
C ARG A 211 -7.87 23.81 15.28
N LEU A 212 -8.89 23.04 15.66
CA LEU A 212 -10.28 23.37 15.33
C LEU A 212 -11.10 23.92 16.51
N TRP A 213 -10.53 23.97 17.72
CA TRP A 213 -11.22 24.63 18.83
C TRP A 213 -11.47 26.11 18.53
N SER A 214 -12.69 26.56 18.79
CA SER A 214 -13.06 27.96 18.71
C SER A 214 -14.05 28.35 19.81
N PRO A 215 -13.96 29.58 20.35
CA PRO A 215 -14.91 30.04 21.34
C PRO A 215 -16.29 30.26 20.70
N LYS A 216 -17.34 29.70 21.32
CA LYS A 216 -18.74 29.79 20.85
C LYS A 216 -19.35 31.20 20.90
N ASP A 217 -18.87 32.06 21.79
CA ASP A 217 -19.47 33.37 22.05
C ASP A 217 -18.54 34.48 21.55
N SER A 218 -19.07 35.38 20.72
CA SER A 218 -18.40 36.60 20.23
C SER A 218 -17.74 37.46 21.33
N ARG A 219 -18.30 37.51 22.56
CA ARG A 219 -17.63 38.19 23.69
C ARG A 219 -16.45 37.40 24.24
N LYS A 220 -16.60 36.08 24.36
CA LYS A 220 -15.50 35.17 24.70
C LYS A 220 -14.46 35.08 23.59
N LEU A 221 -14.82 35.34 22.34
CA LEU A 221 -13.90 35.49 21.21
C LEU A 221 -13.05 36.74 21.39
N GLN A 222 -13.62 37.85 21.89
CA GLN A 222 -12.86 39.05 22.24
C GLN A 222 -11.89 38.82 23.41
N GLU A 223 -12.34 38.14 24.47
CA GLU A 223 -11.48 37.72 25.59
C GLU A 223 -10.42 36.71 25.12
N SER A 224 -10.79 35.74 24.29
CA SER A 224 -9.88 34.74 23.70
C SER A 224 -8.92 35.36 22.69
N LEU A 225 -9.28 36.41 21.96
CA LEU A 225 -8.37 37.18 21.10
C LEU A 225 -7.37 37.97 21.96
N THR A 226 -7.85 38.54 23.07
CA THR A 226 -6.99 39.21 24.07
C THR A 226 -6.02 38.21 24.73
N HIS A 227 -6.45 36.97 24.95
CA HIS A 227 -5.62 35.87 25.42
C HIS A 227 -4.83 35.14 24.32
N ALA A 228 -5.24 35.18 23.04
CA ALA A 228 -4.52 34.58 21.91
C ALA A 228 -3.26 35.40 21.58
N LEU A 229 -3.25 36.69 21.95
CA LEU A 229 -2.04 37.51 22.02
C LEU A 229 -1.10 37.07 23.16
N ASN A 230 -1.57 36.24 24.09
CA ASN A 230 -0.77 35.58 25.10
C ASN A 230 -0.57 34.09 24.72
N PRO A 231 0.51 33.75 23.98
CA PRO A 231 0.79 32.38 23.54
C PRO A 231 0.96 31.36 24.69
N SER A 232 0.88 31.82 25.95
CA SER A 232 1.03 31.02 27.16
C SER A 232 -0.25 30.28 27.60
N TRP A 233 -1.41 30.47 26.96
CA TRP A 233 -2.68 29.91 27.45
C TRP A 233 -3.63 29.44 26.35
N GLY A 234 -4.51 28.49 26.70
CA GLY A 234 -5.60 28.00 25.85
C GLY A 234 -5.39 26.58 25.30
N PRO A 235 -6.38 26.02 24.60
CA PRO A 235 -6.34 24.61 24.17
C PRO A 235 -5.17 24.27 23.26
N LYS A 236 -4.81 25.18 22.34
CA LYS A 236 -3.63 25.04 21.49
C LYS A 236 -2.34 24.88 22.31
N LYS A 237 -2.11 25.75 23.29
CA LYS A 237 -0.90 25.69 24.14
C LYS A 237 -0.85 24.41 24.97
N ALA A 238 -1.95 24.06 25.63
CA ALA A 238 -2.02 22.85 26.46
C ALA A 238 -1.74 21.58 25.64
N THR A 239 -2.25 21.52 24.40
CA THR A 239 -1.99 20.41 23.49
C THR A 239 -0.53 20.36 23.03
N VAL A 240 0.06 21.50 22.68
CA VAL A 240 1.47 21.58 22.30
C VAL A 240 2.38 21.19 23.46
N ASP A 241 2.06 21.59 24.69
CA ASP A 241 2.80 21.21 25.89
C ASP A 241 2.71 19.70 26.15
N TRP A 242 1.51 19.12 26.03
CA TRP A 242 1.31 17.69 26.12
C TRP A 242 2.16 16.93 25.08
N PHE A 243 2.15 17.38 23.82
CA PHE A 243 2.92 16.75 22.75
C PHE A 243 4.45 16.89 22.94
N ARG A 244 4.91 18.05 23.43
CA ARG A 244 6.32 18.27 23.78
C ARG A 244 6.80 17.43 24.96
N ALA A 245 5.89 17.07 25.87
CA ALA A 245 6.20 16.20 27.00
C ALA A 245 6.37 14.72 26.60
N LEU A 246 5.96 14.32 25.38
CA LEU A 246 6.20 12.97 24.88
C LEU A 246 7.69 12.74 24.62
N ASP A 247 8.11 11.47 24.66
CA ASP A 247 9.47 11.09 24.31
C ASP A 247 9.74 11.34 22.81
N GLN A 248 10.99 11.65 22.48
CA GLN A 248 11.39 11.90 21.08
C GLN A 248 11.07 10.70 20.17
N GLY A 249 11.27 9.47 20.67
CA GLY A 249 10.94 8.24 19.93
C GLY A 249 9.46 8.13 19.57
N VAL A 250 8.56 8.56 20.47
CA VAL A 250 7.11 8.59 20.21
C VAL A 250 6.78 9.60 19.10
N ARG A 251 7.40 10.79 19.13
CA ARG A 251 7.20 11.81 18.09
C ARG A 251 7.70 11.36 16.72
N HIS A 252 8.89 10.74 16.65
CA HIS A 252 9.40 10.18 15.39
C HIS A 252 8.52 9.04 14.87
N GLN A 253 8.05 8.15 15.74
CA GLN A 253 7.14 7.09 15.35
C GLN A 253 5.81 7.64 14.81
N ALA A 254 5.29 8.71 15.42
CA ALA A 254 4.09 9.37 14.93
C ALA A 254 4.27 9.95 13.52
N GLU A 255 5.41 10.61 13.24
CA GLU A 255 5.73 11.08 11.88
C GLU A 255 5.82 9.92 10.89
N SER A 256 6.52 8.83 11.23
CA SER A 256 6.62 7.63 10.36
C SER A 256 5.24 7.02 10.08
N SER A 257 4.40 6.88 11.10
CA SER A 257 3.07 6.29 10.95
C SER A 257 2.15 7.20 10.12
N ALA A 258 2.30 8.51 10.23
CA ALA A 258 1.56 9.47 9.42
C ALA A 258 2.01 9.46 7.95
N MET A 259 3.30 9.23 7.70
CA MET A 259 3.83 9.04 6.34
C MET A 259 3.25 7.79 5.68
N GLU A 260 3.23 6.67 6.41
CA GLU A 260 2.63 5.41 5.95
C GLU A 260 1.14 5.58 5.63
N GLU A 261 0.36 6.22 6.51
CA GLU A 261 -1.05 6.49 6.24
C GLU A 261 -1.24 7.44 5.03
N ALA A 262 -0.36 8.41 4.83
CA ALA A 262 -0.41 9.28 3.65
C ALA A 262 -0.17 8.48 2.34
N ASP A 263 0.76 7.53 2.37
CA ASP A 263 0.99 6.59 1.26
C ASP A 263 -0.24 5.73 1.00
N GLU A 264 -0.84 5.16 2.05
CA GLU A 264 -2.05 4.35 1.95
C GLU A 264 -3.22 5.15 1.38
N LEU A 265 -3.43 6.40 1.81
CA LEU A 265 -4.46 7.29 1.25
C LEU A 265 -4.21 7.58 -0.24
N GLY A 266 -2.96 7.75 -0.65
CA GLY A 266 -2.59 7.96 -2.05
C GLY A 266 -2.90 6.76 -2.94
N GLN A 267 -2.85 5.54 -2.40
CA GLN A 267 -3.17 4.30 -3.12
C GLN A 267 -4.68 4.07 -3.28
N GLN A 268 -5.53 4.79 -2.54
CA GLN A 268 -6.99 4.60 -2.56
C GLN A 268 -7.70 5.26 -3.76
N PHE A 269 -7.08 6.25 -4.43
CA PHE A 269 -7.76 7.00 -5.51
C PHE A 269 -8.33 6.14 -6.64
N PRO A 270 -7.61 5.15 -7.20
CA PRO A 270 -8.17 4.32 -8.27
C PRO A 270 -9.42 3.55 -7.82
N ALA A 271 -9.42 3.06 -6.58
CA ALA A 271 -10.57 2.36 -6.01
C ALA A 271 -11.75 3.32 -5.78
N LEU A 272 -11.50 4.51 -5.22
CA LEU A 272 -12.53 5.54 -5.04
C LEU A 272 -13.16 5.95 -6.37
N GLN A 273 -12.34 6.15 -7.41
CA GLN A 273 -12.82 6.48 -8.75
C GLN A 273 -13.70 5.37 -9.35
N ALA A 274 -13.28 4.11 -9.22
CA ALA A 274 -14.08 2.97 -9.65
C ALA A 274 -15.42 2.91 -8.90
N HIS A 275 -15.42 3.16 -7.58
CA HIS A 275 -16.63 3.18 -6.77
C HIS A 275 -17.61 4.29 -7.17
N VAL A 276 -17.12 5.52 -7.39
CA VAL A 276 -17.97 6.65 -7.84
C VAL A 276 -18.63 6.34 -9.19
N LEU A 277 -17.90 5.72 -10.13
CA LEU A 277 -18.45 5.36 -11.44
C LEU A 277 -19.52 4.26 -11.37
N LEU A 278 -19.40 3.33 -10.43
CA LEU A 278 -20.32 2.19 -10.30
C LEU A 278 -21.54 2.49 -9.43
N ASN A 279 -21.36 3.22 -8.33
CA ASN A 279 -22.42 3.54 -7.38
C ASN A 279 -22.13 4.88 -6.64
N PRO A 280 -22.52 6.02 -7.24
CA PRO A 280 -22.25 7.36 -6.70
C PRO A 280 -22.75 7.56 -5.27
N GLU A 281 -23.95 7.08 -4.93
CA GLU A 281 -24.55 7.27 -3.60
C GLU A 281 -23.75 6.57 -2.50
N SER A 282 -23.23 5.38 -2.78
CA SER A 282 -22.38 4.65 -1.82
C SER A 282 -20.95 5.20 -1.75
N ALA A 283 -20.48 5.87 -2.81
CA ALA A 283 -19.13 6.38 -2.87
C ALA A 283 -18.95 7.65 -2.01
N THR A 284 -20.03 8.40 -1.77
CA THR A 284 -20.04 9.58 -0.88
C THR A 284 -19.43 9.28 0.48
N SER A 285 -19.80 8.18 1.15
CA SER A 285 -19.24 7.84 2.47
C SER A 285 -17.75 7.51 2.41
N HIS A 286 -17.28 6.89 1.32
CA HIS A 286 -15.86 6.57 1.14
C HIS A 286 -15.03 7.83 0.86
N CYS A 287 -15.52 8.71 -0.01
CA CYS A 287 -14.88 10.01 -0.29
C CYS A 287 -14.85 10.90 0.96
N LEU A 288 -15.95 10.96 1.72
CA LEU A 288 -15.97 11.68 2.99
C LEU A 288 -14.95 11.10 3.98
N GLN A 289 -14.91 9.77 4.14
CA GLN A 289 -13.94 9.14 5.04
C GLN A 289 -12.49 9.44 4.61
N TRP A 290 -12.21 9.46 3.31
CA TRP A 290 -10.91 9.83 2.78
C TRP A 290 -10.53 11.28 3.16
N LEU A 291 -11.45 12.24 3.02
CA LEU A 291 -11.23 13.64 3.42
C LEU A 291 -10.96 13.78 4.92
N LEU A 292 -11.71 13.04 5.75
CA LEU A 292 -11.51 13.04 7.20
C LEU A 292 -10.16 12.44 7.58
N ASN A 293 -9.74 11.36 6.92
CA ASN A 293 -8.42 10.77 7.13
C ASN A 293 -7.29 11.73 6.69
N ARG A 294 -7.47 12.43 5.57
CA ARG A 294 -6.52 13.47 5.15
C ARG A 294 -6.43 14.61 6.17
N ASP A 295 -7.56 15.03 6.75
CA ASP A 295 -7.55 16.05 7.81
C ASP A 295 -6.92 15.54 9.11
N ASP A 296 -7.01 14.24 9.42
CA ASP A 296 -6.31 13.64 10.57
C ASP A 296 -4.78 13.79 10.43
N LEU A 297 -4.25 13.62 9.21
CA LEU A 297 -2.83 13.82 8.94
C LEU A 297 -2.40 15.27 9.11
N GLU A 298 -3.27 16.23 8.80
CA GLU A 298 -3.01 17.65 9.08
C GLU A 298 -3.05 17.94 10.59
N CYS A 299 -3.90 17.25 11.35
CA CYS A 299 -3.86 17.30 12.82
C CYS A 299 -2.50 16.81 13.36
N ALA A 300 -1.95 15.75 12.77
CA ALA A 300 -0.62 15.25 13.13
C ALA A 300 0.48 16.24 12.73
N LEU A 301 0.46 16.73 11.49
CA LEU A 301 1.42 17.70 10.97
C LEU A 301 1.45 18.98 11.81
N PHE A 302 0.29 19.48 12.23
CA PHE A 302 0.22 20.65 13.09
C PHE A 302 1.02 20.48 14.39
N LEU A 303 0.90 19.32 15.04
CA LEU A 303 1.65 19.04 16.28
C LEU A 303 3.15 18.91 16.00
N LEU A 304 3.52 18.21 14.93
CA LEU A 304 4.92 18.04 14.51
C LEU A 304 5.60 19.39 14.20
N ARG A 305 4.91 20.29 13.49
CA ARG A 305 5.40 21.66 13.22
C ARG A 305 5.65 22.44 14.51
N CYS A 306 4.83 22.23 15.55
CA CYS A 306 5.02 22.88 16.85
C CYS A 306 6.28 22.41 17.62
N THR A 307 6.92 21.33 17.15
CA THR A 307 8.19 20.82 17.67
C THR A 307 9.32 20.86 16.64
N GLU A 308 9.18 21.66 15.58
CA GLU A 308 10.20 21.82 14.53
C GLU A 308 10.53 20.49 13.83
N THR A 309 9.51 19.64 13.67
CA THR A 309 9.57 18.35 12.96
C THR A 309 8.43 18.29 11.92
N GLY A 310 8.36 17.23 11.11
CA GLY A 310 7.24 17.04 10.17
C GLY A 310 7.45 17.57 8.75
N GLU A 311 8.67 18.02 8.39
CA GLU A 311 8.97 18.46 7.02
C GLU A 311 8.70 17.35 5.99
N SER A 312 8.97 16.09 6.36
CA SER A 312 8.70 14.94 5.49
C SER A 312 7.20 14.76 5.26
N LEU A 313 6.40 14.84 6.33
CA LEU A 313 4.95 14.73 6.27
C LEU A 313 4.33 15.91 5.51
N GLU A 314 4.85 17.12 5.69
CA GLU A 314 4.43 18.29 4.93
C GLU A 314 4.62 18.09 3.42
N GLY A 315 5.82 17.66 3.01
CA GLY A 315 6.08 17.35 1.60
C GLY A 315 5.16 16.25 1.06
N LYS A 316 4.86 15.26 1.90
CA LYS A 316 3.98 14.14 1.53
C LYS A 316 2.51 14.55 1.39
N LEU A 317 2.00 15.37 2.29
CA LEU A 317 0.63 15.89 2.19
C LEU A 317 0.48 16.83 1.00
N ALA A 318 1.50 17.64 0.69
CA ALA A 318 1.49 18.46 -0.52
C ALA A 318 1.47 17.60 -1.80
N GLU A 319 2.14 16.45 -1.82
CA GLU A 319 2.02 15.47 -2.91
C GLU A 319 0.63 14.85 -2.97
N LEU A 320 0.09 14.43 -1.83
CA LEU A 320 -1.24 13.84 -1.73
C LEU A 320 -2.33 14.81 -2.22
N ASP A 321 -2.27 16.08 -1.82
CA ASP A 321 -3.20 17.14 -2.25
C ASP A 321 -3.09 17.42 -3.75
N ARG A 322 -1.86 17.43 -4.30
CA ARG A 322 -1.66 17.57 -5.74
C ARG A 322 -2.30 16.41 -6.49
N HIS A 323 -2.08 15.19 -6.02
CA HIS A 323 -2.66 13.99 -6.62
C HIS A 323 -4.19 14.01 -6.50
N ALA A 324 -4.75 14.43 -5.36
CA ALA A 324 -6.20 14.60 -5.18
C ALA A 324 -6.80 15.56 -6.21
N SER A 325 -6.08 16.62 -6.61
CA SER A 325 -6.57 17.57 -7.61
C SER A 325 -6.69 16.97 -9.01
N GLU A 326 -5.93 15.92 -9.35
CA GLU A 326 -6.10 15.15 -10.59
C GLU A 326 -7.44 14.40 -10.64
N PHE A 327 -8.07 14.20 -9.46
CA PHE A 327 -9.36 13.55 -9.29
C PHE A 327 -10.47 14.54 -8.92
N GLU A 328 -10.40 15.81 -9.37
CA GLU A 328 -11.38 16.87 -9.05
C GLU A 328 -12.84 16.43 -9.19
N SER A 329 -13.15 15.63 -10.22
CA SER A 329 -14.49 15.07 -10.46
C SER A 329 -15.07 14.23 -9.31
N LEU A 330 -14.23 13.61 -8.46
CA LEU A 330 -14.67 12.88 -7.27
C LEU A 330 -15.24 13.83 -6.21
N TRP A 331 -14.62 15.00 -6.06
CA TRP A 331 -14.94 15.95 -5.00
C TRP A 331 -16.12 16.85 -5.40
N ALA A 332 -16.23 17.20 -6.68
CA ALA A 332 -17.27 18.10 -7.19
C ALA A 332 -18.71 17.57 -6.98
N MET A 333 -18.88 16.26 -6.78
CA MET A 333 -20.18 15.61 -6.58
C MET A 333 -20.50 15.36 -5.10
N LEU A 334 -19.58 15.68 -4.19
CA LEU A 334 -19.71 15.36 -2.78
C LEU A 334 -20.47 16.46 -2.04
N ASP A 335 -21.69 16.17 -1.59
CA ASP A 335 -22.36 17.03 -0.61
C ASP A 335 -21.83 16.74 0.78
N VAL A 336 -21.08 17.70 1.30
CA VAL A 336 -20.33 17.60 2.55
C VAL A 336 -20.66 18.76 3.49
N SER A 337 -21.68 19.55 3.13
CA SER A 337 -22.13 20.77 3.80
C SER A 337 -22.60 20.54 5.24
N GLU A 338 -23.09 19.35 5.57
CA GLU A 338 -23.53 19.01 6.93
C GLU A 338 -22.41 18.48 7.83
N ASN A 339 -21.19 18.29 7.30
CA ASN A 339 -20.07 17.81 8.10
C ASN A 339 -19.48 18.93 8.97
N GLU A 340 -19.72 18.86 10.29
CA GLU A 340 -19.29 19.89 11.25
C GLU A 340 -17.76 20.07 11.30
N ARG A 341 -16.99 19.00 11.11
CA ARG A 341 -15.52 19.05 11.11
C ARG A 341 -14.99 19.80 9.89
N LEU A 342 -15.43 19.45 8.68
CA LEU A 342 -14.99 20.13 7.46
C LEU A 342 -15.42 21.60 7.42
N ARG A 343 -16.59 21.94 7.96
CA ARG A 343 -16.99 23.35 8.16
C ARG A 343 -16.06 24.09 9.12
N ALA A 344 -15.64 23.43 10.20
CA ALA A 344 -14.70 24.01 11.14
C ALA A 344 -13.31 24.21 10.51
N VAL A 345 -12.86 23.27 9.66
CA VAL A 345 -11.66 23.43 8.83
C VAL A 345 -11.81 24.64 7.93
N ALA A 346 -12.90 24.76 7.16
CA ALA A 346 -13.12 25.88 6.25
C ALA A 346 -13.08 27.26 6.95
N TRP A 347 -13.54 27.31 8.21
CA TRP A 347 -13.54 28.52 9.01
C TRP A 347 -12.17 28.85 9.61
N GLN A 348 -11.45 27.86 10.13
CA GLN A 348 -10.15 28.06 10.80
C GLN A 348 -8.97 28.12 9.82
N GLU A 349 -9.10 27.43 8.69
CA GLU A 349 -8.06 27.21 7.70
C GLU A 349 -8.65 27.46 6.29
N PRO A 350 -8.91 28.73 5.94
CA PRO A 350 -9.60 29.06 4.69
C PRO A 350 -8.83 28.63 3.42
N GLU A 351 -7.52 28.40 3.51
CA GLU A 351 -6.71 27.92 2.39
C GLU A 351 -6.77 26.39 2.22
N ALA A 352 -7.38 25.67 3.15
CA ALA A 352 -7.52 24.21 3.09
C ALA A 352 -8.61 23.82 2.07
N TRP A 353 -8.19 23.34 0.89
CA TRP A 353 -9.10 22.99 -0.21
C TRP A 353 -10.18 21.97 0.20
N TRP A 354 -9.85 21.00 1.07
CA TRP A 354 -10.80 19.98 1.53
C TRP A 354 -11.85 20.56 2.47
N GLY A 355 -11.54 21.63 3.20
CA GLY A 355 -12.51 22.37 4.00
C GLY A 355 -13.47 23.18 3.12
N GLN A 356 -12.96 23.78 2.04
CA GLN A 356 -13.77 24.57 1.10
C GLN A 356 -14.93 23.79 0.46
N LEU A 357 -14.81 22.46 0.36
CA LEU A 357 -15.91 21.60 -0.11
C LEU A 357 -17.16 21.70 0.75
N ALA A 358 -17.05 22.06 2.04
CA ALA A 358 -18.20 22.24 2.92
C ALA A 358 -18.89 23.61 2.76
N LEU A 359 -18.34 24.51 1.94
CA LEU A 359 -18.89 25.84 1.62
C LEU A 359 -19.42 25.95 0.19
N ALA A 360 -19.05 25.00 -0.68
CA ALA A 360 -19.55 24.86 -2.05
C ALA A 360 -20.98 24.33 -2.05
#